data_AF-A0A843GTM7-F1
#
_entry.id   AF-A0A843GTM7-F1
#
_cell.length_a   1.000
_cell.length_b   1.000
_cell.length_c   1.000
_cell.angle_alpha   90.00
_cell.angle_beta   90.00
_cell.angle_gamma   90.00
#
_symmetry.space_group_name_H-M   'P 1'
#
loop_
_entity.id
_entity.type
_entity.pdbx_description
1 polymer ?
#
loop_
_entity_poly.entity_id
_entity_poly.type
_entity_poly.pdbx_seq_one_letter_code
_entity_poly.pdbx_strand_id
1 'polypeptide(L)'
;MSNFLEKYVGKYRVMAEYDRQTNDWIRDEYGNYSKEFNDFYIPLQRKYGKILYYDKDILIIDIESVRKGLDILRKMENDIPNFKKMIQKKVETDEEILIYIKDKDLEIFVPYINPSYYGAKIEPFDTKNLPKMVKIPKSQLKKVNLLQQEVGQKGGYKWADLTRQFILNNLNMNTKQIKNSKMSYYGIIYENKLWEKYLDFLQKKC
;
A
#
# COMPACT_ATOMS: atom_id res chain seq x y z
N MET A 1 0.22 -19.00 -3.07
CA MET A 1 1.66 -18.67 -3.19
C MET A 1 1.76 -17.27 -3.74
N SER A 2 2.33 -16.38 -2.96
CA SER A 2 2.19 -14.92 -3.00
C SER A 2 3.22 -14.20 -3.89
N ASN A 3 4.07 -14.93 -4.59
CA ASN A 3 5.20 -14.35 -5.33
C ASN A 3 4.94 -14.26 -6.85
N PHE A 4 3.69 -14.38 -7.29
CA PHE A 4 3.35 -14.44 -8.71
C PHE A 4 3.91 -13.27 -9.52
N LEU A 5 3.98 -12.08 -8.91
CA LEU A 5 4.51 -10.88 -9.57
C LEU A 5 6.05 -10.81 -9.61
N GLU A 6 6.80 -11.71 -8.95
CA GLU A 6 8.28 -11.73 -9.03
C GLU A 6 8.76 -11.94 -10.46
N LYS A 7 8.00 -12.67 -11.29
CA LYS A 7 8.32 -12.86 -12.71
C LYS A 7 8.40 -11.56 -13.51
N TYR A 8 7.87 -10.45 -12.97
CA TYR A 8 7.93 -9.12 -13.55
C TYR A 8 9.13 -8.30 -13.08
N VAL A 9 9.91 -8.77 -12.11
CA VAL A 9 11.19 -8.15 -11.72
C VAL A 9 12.10 -8.05 -12.94
N GLY A 10 12.77 -6.92 -13.09
CA GLY A 10 13.57 -6.57 -14.27
C GLY A 10 12.76 -5.94 -15.40
N LYS A 11 11.44 -6.19 -15.48
CA LYS A 11 10.55 -5.58 -16.47
C LYS A 11 9.80 -4.36 -15.90
N TYR A 12 9.16 -4.54 -14.75
CA TYR A 12 8.49 -3.49 -14.01
C TYR A 12 9.09 -3.37 -12.61
N ARG A 13 8.80 -2.27 -11.92
CA ARG A 13 9.04 -2.17 -10.48
C ARG A 13 8.07 -3.11 -9.78
N VAL A 14 8.60 -4.03 -8.98
CA VAL A 14 7.81 -4.88 -8.09
C VAL A 14 8.14 -4.49 -6.66
N MET A 15 7.12 -4.32 -5.83
CA MET A 15 7.26 -3.86 -4.45
C MET A 15 6.51 -4.80 -3.52
N ALA A 16 7.04 -5.03 -2.32
CA ALA A 16 6.30 -5.64 -1.23
C ALA A 16 5.45 -4.60 -0.49
N GLU A 17 4.27 -5.00 -0.02
CA GLU A 17 3.58 -4.24 1.02
C GLU A 17 4.43 -4.22 2.29
N TYR A 18 4.30 -3.13 3.05
CA TYR A 18 5.05 -2.89 4.27
C TYR A 18 4.13 -2.32 5.34
N ASP A 19 4.51 -2.52 6.60
CA ASP A 19 3.82 -1.93 7.72
C ASP A 19 4.11 -0.43 7.78
N ARG A 20 3.08 0.38 7.49
CA ARG A 20 3.16 1.84 7.49
C ARG A 20 3.42 2.43 8.87
N GLN A 21 3.22 1.67 9.93
CA GLN A 21 3.50 2.12 11.28
C GLN A 21 4.99 2.05 11.60
N THR A 22 5.60 0.90 11.32
CA THR A 22 6.98 0.60 11.68
C THR A 22 7.99 0.89 10.56
N ASN A 23 7.52 1.05 9.31
CA ASN A 23 8.35 1.14 8.11
C ASN A 23 9.21 -0.11 7.87
N ASP A 24 8.72 -1.28 8.27
CA ASP A 24 9.33 -2.59 8.00
C ASP A 24 8.35 -3.48 7.24
N TRP A 25 8.85 -4.54 6.61
CA TRP A 25 7.99 -5.52 5.95
C TRP A 25 7.19 -6.32 6.97
N ILE A 26 6.01 -6.78 6.55
CA ILE A 26 5.10 -7.52 7.43
C ILE A 26 5.74 -8.87 7.80
N ARG A 27 5.84 -9.13 9.10
CA ARG A 27 6.41 -10.36 9.67
C ARG A 27 5.33 -11.20 10.35
N ASP A 28 5.52 -12.51 10.34
CA ASP A 28 4.73 -13.44 11.15
C ASP A 28 5.15 -13.42 12.63
N GLU A 29 4.43 -14.18 13.46
CA GLU A 29 4.70 -14.31 14.90
C GLU A 29 6.09 -14.88 15.22
N TYR A 30 6.75 -15.52 14.24
CA TYR A 30 8.11 -16.06 14.35
C TYR A 30 9.19 -15.11 13.80
N GLY A 31 8.80 -13.93 13.31
CA GLY A 31 9.72 -12.91 12.76
C GLY A 31 10.13 -13.13 11.30
N ASN A 32 9.59 -14.15 10.63
CA ASN A 32 9.80 -14.36 9.19
C ASN A 32 8.87 -13.46 8.38
N TYR A 33 9.16 -13.22 7.09
CA TYR A 33 8.22 -12.52 6.22
C TYR A 33 6.91 -13.30 6.15
N SER A 34 5.79 -12.62 6.45
CA SER A 34 4.51 -13.30 6.54
C SER A 34 4.07 -13.80 5.17
N LYS A 35 3.97 -15.12 5.03
CA LYS A 35 3.49 -15.78 3.81
C LYS A 35 2.05 -15.43 3.46
N GLU A 36 1.29 -14.94 4.43
CA GLU A 36 -0.10 -14.50 4.29
C GLU A 36 -0.23 -13.08 3.73
N PHE A 37 0.84 -12.27 3.82
CA PHE A 37 0.87 -10.86 3.42
C PHE A 37 1.92 -10.54 2.36
N ASN A 38 2.47 -11.56 1.70
CA ASN A 38 3.44 -11.42 0.63
C ASN A 38 2.80 -10.89 -0.67
N ASP A 39 1.88 -9.94 -0.60
CA ASP A 39 1.24 -9.32 -1.75
C ASP A 39 2.20 -8.35 -2.39
N PHE A 40 3.01 -8.85 -3.32
CA PHE A 40 3.70 -7.97 -4.22
C PHE A 40 2.70 -7.19 -5.06
N TYR A 41 3.10 -5.98 -5.43
CA TYR A 41 2.37 -5.15 -6.35
C TYR A 41 3.30 -4.44 -7.32
N ILE A 42 2.78 -4.11 -8.49
CA ILE A 42 3.46 -3.25 -9.46
C ILE A 42 2.81 -1.87 -9.37
N PRO A 43 3.49 -0.83 -8.84
CA PRO A 43 2.92 0.50 -8.80
C PRO A 43 2.74 1.09 -10.20
N LEU A 44 1.64 1.80 -10.41
CA LEU A 44 1.46 2.62 -11.61
C LEU A 44 2.25 3.94 -11.46
N GLN A 45 2.68 4.50 -12.59
CA GLN A 45 3.38 5.79 -12.60
C GLN A 45 2.53 6.88 -11.95
N ARG A 46 3.15 7.91 -11.37
CA ARG A 46 2.45 9.01 -10.69
C ARG A 46 1.50 8.58 -9.55
N LYS A 47 1.62 7.33 -9.05
CA LYS A 47 0.95 6.83 -7.85
C LYS A 47 -0.58 6.98 -7.86
N TYR A 48 -1.22 6.67 -8.99
CA TYR A 48 -2.69 6.66 -9.07
C TYR A 48 -3.29 5.26 -8.97
N GLY A 49 -2.48 4.25 -8.66
CA GLY A 49 -2.92 2.86 -8.67
C GLY A 49 -1.78 1.87 -8.61
N LYS A 50 -2.13 0.59 -8.67
CA LYS A 50 -1.22 -0.56 -8.64
C LYS A 50 -1.82 -1.75 -9.39
N ILE A 51 -0.97 -2.71 -9.72
CA ILE A 51 -1.38 -4.02 -10.24
C ILE A 51 -1.13 -5.04 -9.13
N LEU A 52 -2.14 -5.83 -8.81
CA LEU A 52 -2.14 -6.86 -7.79
C LEU A 52 -2.35 -8.23 -8.41
N TYR A 53 -1.85 -9.27 -7.76
CA TYR A 53 -2.23 -10.64 -8.05
C TYR A 53 -3.54 -10.98 -7.31
N TYR A 54 -4.46 -11.69 -7.97
CA TYR A 54 -5.71 -12.15 -7.34
C TYR A 54 -5.71 -13.66 -7.14
N ASP A 55 -5.90 -14.41 -8.21
CA ASP A 55 -5.91 -15.87 -8.20
C ASP A 55 -5.54 -16.42 -9.58
N LYS A 56 -4.92 -17.61 -9.61
CA LYS A 56 -4.45 -18.31 -10.81
C LYS A 56 -3.60 -17.44 -11.75
N ASP A 57 -4.20 -16.95 -12.83
CA ASP A 57 -3.61 -16.08 -13.84
C ASP A 57 -4.34 -14.74 -13.90
N ILE A 58 -5.08 -14.35 -12.86
CA ILE A 58 -5.85 -13.11 -12.82
C ILE A 58 -5.07 -12.03 -12.07
N LEU A 59 -4.94 -10.88 -12.73
CA LEU A 59 -4.43 -9.64 -12.16
C LEU A 59 -5.56 -8.66 -11.91
N ILE A 60 -5.42 -7.84 -10.88
CA ILE A 60 -6.27 -6.67 -10.62
C ILE A 60 -5.48 -5.43 -10.96
N ILE A 61 -5.97 -4.63 -11.89
CA ILE A 61 -5.55 -3.24 -12.06
C ILE A 61 -6.41 -2.42 -11.12
N ASP A 62 -5.80 -1.92 -10.05
CA ASP A 62 -6.38 -1.01 -9.08
C ASP A 62 -6.04 0.44 -9.47
N ILE A 63 -7.08 1.23 -9.75
CA ILE A 63 -6.98 2.66 -10.05
C ILE A 63 -7.63 3.43 -8.91
N GLU A 64 -6.82 4.01 -8.02
CA GLU A 64 -7.19 4.81 -6.84
C GLU A 64 -7.74 6.22 -7.22
N SER A 65 -8.55 6.30 -8.27
CA SER A 65 -9.29 7.49 -8.67
C SER A 65 -10.39 7.12 -9.67
N VAL A 66 -11.66 7.21 -9.25
CA VAL A 66 -12.82 6.92 -10.11
C VAL A 66 -12.78 7.69 -11.43
N ARG A 67 -12.64 9.03 -11.37
CA ARG A 67 -12.60 9.86 -12.59
C ARG A 67 -11.52 9.40 -13.57
N LYS A 68 -10.30 9.19 -13.07
CA LYS A 68 -9.18 8.76 -13.92
C LYS A 68 -9.38 7.34 -14.44
N GLY A 69 -9.92 6.45 -13.61
CA GLY A 69 -10.25 5.08 -13.99
C GLY A 69 -11.28 5.05 -15.12
N LEU A 70 -12.36 5.84 -15.02
CA LEU A 70 -13.36 5.96 -16.08
C LEU A 70 -12.77 6.53 -17.37
N ASP A 71 -11.90 7.54 -17.28
CA ASP A 71 -11.24 8.11 -18.45
C ASP A 71 -10.30 7.09 -19.14
N ILE A 72 -9.56 6.30 -18.37
CA ILE A 72 -8.71 5.22 -18.88
C ILE A 72 -9.56 4.12 -19.52
N LEU A 73 -10.64 3.69 -18.85
CA LEU A 73 -11.57 2.68 -19.34
C LEU A 73 -12.19 3.08 -20.68
N ARG A 74 -12.64 4.33 -20.82
CA ARG A 74 -13.20 4.85 -22.08
C ARG A 74 -12.18 4.77 -23.23
N LYS A 75 -10.92 5.09 -22.97
CA LYS A 75 -9.86 4.97 -23.98
C LYS A 75 -9.61 3.51 -24.36
N MET A 76 -9.49 2.64 -23.37
CA MET A 76 -9.33 1.20 -23.61
C MET A 76 -10.49 0.60 -24.39
N GLU A 77 -11.74 0.98 -24.08
CA GLU A 77 -12.93 0.47 -24.77
C GLU A 77 -12.97 0.90 -26.25
N ASN A 78 -12.47 2.09 -26.56
CA ASN A 78 -12.40 2.59 -27.94
C ASN A 78 -11.24 1.96 -28.74
N ASP A 79 -10.10 1.74 -28.10
CA ASP A 79 -8.87 1.36 -28.80
C ASP A 79 -8.63 -0.15 -28.84
N ILE A 80 -9.09 -0.91 -27.84
CA ILE A 80 -8.81 -2.35 -27.70
C ILE A 80 -9.96 -3.17 -28.31
N PRO A 81 -9.74 -3.92 -29.41
CA PRO A 81 -10.74 -4.80 -29.96
C PRO A 81 -11.15 -5.88 -28.94
N ASN A 82 -12.45 -6.14 -28.84
CA ASN A 82 -13.00 -7.12 -27.87
C ASN A 82 -12.68 -6.81 -26.39
N PHE A 83 -12.39 -5.56 -26.02
CA PHE A 83 -12.10 -5.14 -24.65
C PHE A 83 -13.00 -5.81 -23.59
N LYS A 84 -14.33 -5.78 -23.80
CA LYS A 84 -15.31 -6.37 -22.86
C LYS A 84 -15.12 -7.86 -22.61
N LYS A 85 -14.58 -8.63 -23.57
CA LYS A 85 -14.31 -10.07 -23.40
C LYS A 85 -13.04 -10.34 -22.60
N MET A 86 -12.12 -9.38 -22.57
CA MET A 86 -10.85 -9.48 -21.83
C MET A 86 -11.05 -9.18 -20.33
N ILE A 87 -12.01 -8.31 -20.00
CA ILE A 87 -12.34 -7.97 -18.63
C ILE A 87 -13.12 -9.12 -17.98
N GLN A 88 -12.53 -9.74 -16.96
CA GLN A 88 -13.17 -10.79 -16.17
C GLN A 88 -14.22 -10.22 -15.20
N LYS A 89 -13.91 -9.05 -14.64
CA LYS A 89 -14.74 -8.35 -13.65
C LYS A 89 -14.33 -6.89 -13.59
N LYS A 90 -15.32 -6.00 -13.40
CA LYS A 90 -15.10 -4.58 -13.05
C LYS A 90 -15.80 -4.31 -11.72
N VAL A 91 -15.11 -3.65 -10.80
CA VAL A 91 -15.69 -3.13 -9.55
C VAL A 91 -15.41 -1.64 -9.50
N GLU A 92 -16.41 -0.86 -9.14
CA GLU A 92 -16.32 0.59 -8.98
C GLU A 92 -16.81 0.91 -7.58
N THR A 93 -16.00 1.65 -6.83
CA THR A 93 -16.33 2.17 -5.51
C THR A 93 -16.32 3.70 -5.57
N ASP A 94 -16.61 4.36 -4.45
CA ASP A 94 -16.56 5.82 -4.37
C ASP A 94 -15.13 6.38 -4.52
N GLU A 95 -14.09 5.54 -4.31
CA GLU A 95 -12.68 5.97 -4.32
C GLU A 95 -11.88 5.40 -5.50
N GLU A 96 -12.20 4.19 -5.96
CA GLU A 96 -11.36 3.41 -6.87
C GLU A 96 -12.13 2.60 -7.91
N ILE A 97 -11.41 2.19 -8.95
CA ILE A 97 -11.90 1.23 -9.95
C ILE A 97 -10.93 0.05 -9.99
N LEU A 98 -11.48 -1.15 -9.85
CA LEU A 98 -10.76 -2.41 -9.94
C LEU A 98 -11.15 -3.11 -11.25
N ILE A 99 -10.15 -3.48 -12.05
CA ILE A 99 -10.34 -4.17 -13.32
C ILE A 99 -9.59 -5.50 -13.26
N TYR A 100 -10.31 -6.60 -13.44
CA TYR A 100 -9.76 -7.95 -13.38
C TYR A 100 -9.47 -8.41 -14.81
N ILE A 101 -8.22 -8.77 -15.07
CA ILE A 101 -7.75 -9.20 -16.39
C ILE A 101 -6.93 -10.48 -16.25
N LYS A 102 -6.77 -11.21 -17.35
CA LYS A 102 -5.78 -12.30 -17.37
C LYS A 102 -4.38 -11.72 -17.53
N ASP A 103 -3.44 -12.33 -16.85
CA ASP A 103 -2.02 -12.02 -16.84
C ASP A 103 -1.42 -11.99 -18.25
N LYS A 104 -1.80 -12.96 -19.09
CA LYS A 104 -1.39 -13.02 -20.50
C LYS A 104 -1.78 -11.78 -21.31
N ASP A 105 -2.81 -11.06 -20.87
CA ASP A 105 -3.35 -9.89 -21.56
C ASP A 105 -2.75 -8.59 -21.02
N LEU A 106 -1.95 -8.61 -19.93
CA LEU A 106 -1.43 -7.42 -19.25
C LEU A 106 -0.76 -6.43 -20.21
N GLU A 107 0.06 -6.92 -21.14
CA GLU A 107 0.80 -6.08 -22.09
C GLU A 107 -0.10 -5.20 -22.96
N ILE A 108 -1.33 -5.64 -23.24
CA ILE A 108 -2.30 -4.87 -24.01
C ILE A 108 -2.77 -3.64 -23.21
N PHE A 109 -2.81 -3.73 -21.88
CA PHE A 109 -3.25 -2.65 -20.99
C PHE A 109 -2.12 -1.67 -20.63
N VAL A 110 -0.86 -2.10 -20.71
CA VAL A 110 0.34 -1.34 -20.31
C VAL A 110 0.39 0.10 -20.86
N PRO A 111 0.08 0.38 -22.14
CA PRO A 111 0.10 1.75 -22.68
C PRO A 111 -0.87 2.71 -21.98
N TYR A 112 -1.96 2.18 -21.41
CA TYR A 112 -3.01 2.96 -20.77
C TYR A 112 -2.74 3.16 -19.28
N ILE A 113 -2.30 2.09 -18.60
CA ILE A 113 -2.12 2.10 -17.14
C ILE A 113 -0.72 2.51 -16.71
N ASN A 114 0.25 2.53 -17.61
CA ASN A 114 1.61 3.03 -17.39
C ASN A 114 2.23 2.51 -16.07
N PRO A 115 2.54 1.19 -15.97
CA PRO A 115 3.26 0.66 -14.81
C PRO A 115 4.61 1.36 -14.63
N SER A 116 5.11 1.38 -13.40
CA SER A 116 6.40 1.99 -13.08
C SER A 116 7.55 1.10 -13.55
N TYR A 117 8.46 1.66 -14.34
CA TYR A 117 9.72 1.02 -14.75
C TYR A 117 10.90 1.46 -13.87
N TYR A 118 10.75 2.61 -13.19
CA TYR A 118 11.81 3.14 -12.34
C TYR A 118 12.00 2.21 -11.13
N GLY A 119 13.21 1.67 -10.99
CA GLY A 119 13.52 0.67 -9.97
C GLY A 119 13.11 -0.75 -10.36
N ALA A 120 12.91 -1.08 -11.64
CA ALA A 120 12.54 -2.43 -12.08
C ALA A 120 13.54 -3.53 -11.66
N LYS A 121 14.83 -3.18 -11.49
CA LYS A 121 15.88 -4.10 -11.03
C LYS A 121 16.04 -4.16 -9.51
N ILE A 122 15.21 -3.45 -8.76
CA ILE A 122 15.24 -3.46 -7.30
C ILE A 122 14.39 -4.64 -6.83
N GLU A 123 14.98 -5.53 -6.04
CA GLU A 123 14.26 -6.66 -5.46
C GLU A 123 13.11 -6.18 -4.57
N PRO A 124 11.96 -6.89 -4.53
CA PRO A 124 10.77 -6.43 -3.81
C PRO A 124 11.02 -6.07 -2.34
N PHE A 125 11.85 -6.86 -1.65
CA PHE A 125 12.25 -6.66 -0.25
C PHE A 125 13.54 -5.84 -0.07
N ASP A 126 14.03 -5.13 -1.08
CA ASP A 126 15.13 -4.18 -0.89
C ASP A 126 14.64 -2.97 -0.07
N THR A 127 15.43 -2.55 0.91
CA THR A 127 15.22 -1.31 1.69
C THR A 127 14.94 -0.06 0.85
N LYS A 128 15.40 0.00 -0.41
CA LYS A 128 15.10 1.08 -1.37
C LYS A 128 13.63 1.16 -1.77
N ASN A 129 12.86 0.09 -1.54
CA ASN A 129 11.40 0.08 -1.71
C ASN A 129 10.66 0.60 -0.48
N LEU A 130 11.32 0.74 0.67
CA LEU A 130 10.70 1.32 1.86
C LEU A 130 10.64 2.86 1.76
N PRO A 131 9.60 3.50 2.36
CA PRO A 131 9.56 4.94 2.52
C PRO A 131 10.73 5.49 3.33
N LYS A 132 10.89 6.82 3.31
CA LYS A 132 11.99 7.50 4.02
C LYS A 132 11.90 7.20 5.51
N MET A 133 12.95 6.57 6.04
CA MET A 133 13.07 6.32 7.48
C MET A 133 13.31 7.61 8.25
N VAL A 134 12.40 7.93 9.16
CA VAL A 134 12.59 8.96 10.18
C VAL A 134 13.32 8.32 11.36
N LYS A 135 14.41 8.94 11.81
CA LYS A 135 15.19 8.45 12.96
C LYS A 135 14.47 8.80 14.26
N ILE A 136 13.62 7.90 14.73
CA ILE A 136 12.95 8.00 16.03
C ILE A 136 13.84 7.32 17.10
N PRO A 137 14.11 7.97 18.25
CA PRO A 137 14.90 7.36 19.32
C PRO A 137 14.31 6.02 19.79
N LYS A 138 15.16 5.02 20.02
CA LYS A 138 14.74 3.68 20.48
C LYS A 138 13.95 3.74 21.80
N SER A 139 14.28 4.67 22.69
CA SER A 139 13.56 4.88 23.95
C SER A 139 12.09 5.26 23.72
N GLN A 140 11.82 6.11 22.72
CA GLN A 140 10.47 6.53 22.36
C GLN A 140 9.66 5.39 21.74
N LEU A 141 10.28 4.58 20.87
CA LEU A 141 9.66 3.37 20.31
C LEU A 141 9.34 2.36 21.41
N LYS A 142 10.22 2.20 22.41
CA LYS A 142 9.99 1.30 23.55
C LYS A 142 8.75 1.69 24.36
N LYS A 143 8.50 3.00 24.59
CA LYS A 143 7.29 3.48 25.27
C LYS A 143 6.02 3.02 24.54
N VAL A 144 6.01 3.16 23.21
CA VAL A 144 4.85 2.76 22.39
C VAL A 144 4.63 1.25 22.45
N ASN A 145 5.69 0.46 22.36
CA ASN A 145 5.60 -1.01 22.45
C ASN A 145 5.07 -1.47 23.82
N LEU A 146 5.44 -0.78 24.91
CA LEU A 146 4.90 -1.08 26.24
C LEU A 146 3.39 -0.81 26.32
N LEU A 147 2.94 0.36 25.83
CA LEU A 147 1.51 0.67 25.74
C LEU A 147 0.75 -0.35 24.87
N GLN A 148 1.33 -0.77 23.74
CA GLN A 148 0.74 -1.81 22.90
C GLN A 148 0.54 -3.14 23.63
N GLN A 149 1.51 -3.55 24.46
CA GLN A 149 1.41 -4.79 25.23
C GLN A 149 0.33 -4.72 26.31
N GLU A 150 0.18 -3.58 26.97
CA GLU A 150 -0.89 -3.34 27.96
C GLU A 150 -2.29 -3.40 27.31
N VAL A 151 -2.40 -2.96 26.06
CA VAL A 151 -3.66 -2.81 25.32
C VAL A 151 -4.07 -4.06 24.57
N GLY A 152 -3.10 -4.80 24.05
CA GLY A 152 -3.33 -6.12 23.45
C GLY A 152 -4.04 -7.10 24.39
N GLN A 153 -4.00 -6.84 25.71
CA GLN A 153 -4.73 -7.60 26.72
C GLN A 153 -6.17 -7.09 26.98
N LYS A 154 -6.54 -5.87 26.55
CA LYS A 154 -7.79 -5.19 26.95
C LYS A 154 -8.78 -4.82 25.83
N GLY A 155 -8.47 -5.03 24.54
CA GLY A 155 -9.52 -5.22 23.54
C GLY A 155 -9.35 -4.55 22.16
N GLY A 156 -9.84 -5.29 21.15
CA GLY A 156 -10.67 -4.83 20.04
C GLY A 156 -10.10 -3.95 18.93
N TYR A 157 -9.26 -2.95 19.23
CA TYR A 157 -8.85 -1.94 18.24
C TYR A 157 -7.52 -2.30 17.56
N LYS A 158 -7.50 -2.32 16.23
CA LYS A 158 -6.25 -2.41 15.46
C LYS A 158 -5.45 -1.11 15.68
N TRP A 159 -4.30 -1.20 16.34
CA TRP A 159 -3.44 -0.04 16.70
C TRP A 159 -3.14 0.91 15.53
N ALA A 160 -3.02 0.36 14.32
CA ALA A 160 -2.82 1.13 13.09
C ALA A 160 -3.98 2.12 12.81
N ASP A 161 -5.22 1.75 13.14
CA ASP A 161 -6.40 2.59 12.94
C ASP A 161 -6.42 3.76 13.93
N LEU A 162 -6.09 3.53 15.20
CA LEU A 162 -5.96 4.61 16.20
C LEU A 162 -4.89 5.62 15.78
N THR A 163 -3.76 5.12 15.30
CA THR A 163 -2.66 5.95 14.81
C THR A 163 -3.08 6.77 13.60
N ARG A 164 -3.77 6.15 12.64
CA ARG A 164 -4.31 6.85 11.47
C ARG A 164 -5.31 7.94 11.89
N GLN A 165 -6.25 7.64 12.78
CA GLN A 165 -7.23 8.61 13.29
C GLN A 165 -6.54 9.80 13.97
N PHE A 166 -5.50 9.54 14.77
CA PHE A 166 -4.74 10.62 15.40
C PHE A 166 -4.14 11.57 14.35
N ILE A 167 -3.53 11.04 13.30
CA ILE A 167 -2.95 11.84 12.22
C ILE A 167 -4.03 12.67 11.52
N LEU A 168 -5.14 12.05 11.11
CA LEU A 168 -6.24 12.74 10.42
C LEU A 168 -6.79 13.90 11.26
N ASN A 169 -7.01 13.66 12.56
CA ASN A 169 -7.63 14.64 13.46
C ASN A 169 -6.68 15.77 13.90
N ASN A 170 -5.36 15.54 13.93
CA ASN A 170 -4.41 16.53 14.45
C ASN A 170 -3.62 17.27 13.38
N LEU A 171 -3.50 16.72 12.16
CA LEU A 171 -2.70 17.31 11.10
C LEU A 171 -3.53 17.86 9.93
N ASN A 172 -4.86 17.81 10.00
CA ASN A 172 -5.76 18.19 8.90
C ASN A 172 -5.37 17.53 7.56
N MET A 173 -4.73 16.37 7.63
CA MET A 173 -4.33 15.60 6.46
C MET A 173 -5.46 14.65 6.06
N ASN A 174 -5.60 14.41 4.76
CA ASN A 174 -6.41 13.31 4.25
C ASN A 174 -5.54 12.07 3.93
N THR A 175 -6.20 10.94 3.68
CA THR A 175 -5.54 9.66 3.37
C THR A 175 -4.52 9.78 2.23
N LYS A 176 -4.82 10.57 1.20
CA LYS A 176 -3.95 10.79 0.04
C LYS A 176 -2.69 11.58 0.41
N GLN A 177 -2.81 12.62 1.24
CA GLN A 177 -1.67 13.38 1.74
C GLN A 177 -0.76 12.51 2.61
N ILE A 178 -1.33 11.65 3.45
CA ILE A 178 -0.56 10.68 4.25
C ILE A 178 0.22 9.73 3.33
N LYS A 179 -0.43 9.10 2.33
CA LYS A 179 0.24 8.24 1.32
C LYS A 179 1.38 8.96 0.59
N ASN A 180 1.22 10.25 0.33
CA ASN A 180 2.21 11.05 -0.42
C ASN A 180 3.41 11.52 0.41
N SER A 181 3.31 11.53 1.75
CA SER A 181 4.41 11.93 2.64
C SER A 181 5.67 11.05 2.51
N LYS A 182 5.52 9.80 2.02
CA LYS A 182 6.59 8.79 1.96
C LYS A 182 7.27 8.59 3.33
N MET A 183 6.48 8.63 4.40
CA MET A 183 6.92 8.37 5.78
C MET A 183 5.99 7.35 6.43
N SER A 184 6.49 6.67 7.46
CA SER A 184 5.63 5.91 8.36
C SER A 184 4.73 6.84 9.17
N TYR A 185 3.64 6.31 9.72
CA TYR A 185 2.77 7.06 10.63
C TYR A 185 3.54 7.64 11.82
N TYR A 186 4.45 6.86 12.40
CA TYR A 186 5.34 7.34 13.44
C TYR A 186 6.28 8.43 12.95
N GLY A 187 6.82 8.29 11.74
CA GLY A 187 7.62 9.34 11.12
C GLY A 187 6.85 10.65 10.95
N ILE A 188 5.61 10.58 10.45
CA ILE A 188 4.72 11.75 10.31
C ILE A 188 4.48 12.40 11.67
N ILE A 189 4.10 11.64 12.69
CA ILE A 189 3.82 12.16 14.04
C ILE A 189 5.07 12.81 14.64
N TYR A 190 6.22 12.16 14.50
CA TYR A 190 7.49 12.62 15.08
C TYR A 190 8.01 13.89 14.40
N GLU A 191 8.02 13.95 13.07
CA GLU A 191 8.46 15.12 12.30
C GLU A 191 7.56 16.33 12.53
N ASN A 192 6.26 16.11 12.80
CA ASN A 192 5.33 17.17 13.17
C ASN A 192 5.35 17.52 14.67
N LYS A 193 6.31 16.99 15.45
CA LYS A 193 6.47 17.26 16.89
C LYS A 193 5.22 16.92 17.73
N LEU A 194 4.44 15.93 17.32
CA LEU A 194 3.21 15.50 18.01
C LEU A 194 3.40 14.22 18.85
N TRP A 195 4.63 13.78 19.06
CA TRP A 195 4.92 12.47 19.67
C TRP A 195 4.37 12.30 21.08
N GLU A 196 4.64 13.24 21.99
CA GLU A 196 4.14 13.15 23.37
C GLU A 196 2.60 13.25 23.41
N LYS A 197 2.01 14.14 22.59
CA LYS A 197 0.54 14.22 22.43
C LYS A 197 -0.07 12.91 21.93
N TYR A 198 0.65 12.18 21.08
CA TYR A 198 0.24 10.87 20.59
C TYR A 198 0.31 9.81 21.70
N LEU A 199 1.36 9.79 22.52
CA LEU A 199 1.45 8.89 23.68
C LEU A 199 0.30 9.13 24.67
N ASP A 200 -0.02 10.38 24.98
CA ASP A 200 -1.16 10.74 25.84
C ASP A 200 -2.50 10.31 25.23
N PHE A 201 -2.65 10.47 23.91
CA PHE A 201 -3.84 10.03 23.19
C PHE A 201 -4.03 8.52 23.30
N LEU A 202 -2.94 7.75 23.13
CA LEU A 202 -2.96 6.31 23.27
C LEU A 202 -3.35 5.93 24.69
N GLN A 203 -2.68 6.44 25.71
CA GLN A 203 -2.98 6.16 27.13
C GLN A 203 -4.44 6.42 27.52
N LYS A 204 -5.13 7.38 26.87
CA LYS A 204 -6.56 7.65 27.14
C LYS A 204 -7.52 6.70 26.44
N LYS A 205 -7.07 6.05 25.36
CA LYS A 205 -7.85 5.12 24.54
C LYS A 205 -7.59 3.66 24.91
N CYS A 206 -6.66 3.44 25.81
CA CYS A 206 -6.02 2.19 26.22
C CYS A 206 -6.29 1.96 27.71
#